data_AF-A0A2S4ZFH5-F1
#
_entry.id   AF-A0A2S4ZFH5-F1
#
_cell.length_a   1.000
_cell.length_b   1.000
_cell.length_c   1.000
_cell.angle_alpha   90.00
_cell.angle_beta   90.00
_cell.angle_gamma   90.00
#
_symmetry.space_group_name_H-M   'P 1'
#
loop_
_entity.id
_entity.type
_entity.pdbx_description
1 polymer ?
#
loop_
_entity_poly.entity_id
_entity_poly.type
_entity_poly.pdbx_seq_one_letter_code
_entity_poly.pdbx_strand_id
1 'polypeptide(L)'
;MGLEMRARCERCETTALPPDGPARICSYECTFCEACGAALGQVCPNCGGELVPRPRRAPAATAAVARAGAIGVGETGRALVHGLSDGAGERADGHADHP
;
A
#
# COMPACT_ATOMS: atom_id res chain seq x y z
N MET A 1 -30.18 -7.48 10.07
CA MET A 1 -30.35 -7.44 8.61
C MET A 1 -28.96 -7.39 7.99
N GLY A 2 -28.66 -8.20 6.97
CA GLY A 2 -27.32 -8.33 6.41
C GLY A 2 -27.31 -7.99 4.92
N LEU A 3 -26.16 -7.55 4.41
CA LEU A 3 -25.93 -7.19 3.01
C LEU A 3 -26.27 -8.37 2.07
N GLU A 4 -27.27 -8.17 1.23
CA GLU A 4 -27.67 -9.13 0.20
C GLU A 4 -26.74 -9.02 -1.00
N MET A 5 -25.89 -10.04 -1.18
CA MET A 5 -24.91 -10.05 -2.27
C MET A 5 -25.60 -10.21 -3.62
N ARG A 6 -25.51 -9.18 -4.47
CA ARG A 6 -26.00 -9.25 -5.85
C ARG A 6 -25.22 -10.30 -6.66
N ALA A 7 -25.96 -11.14 -7.37
CA ALA A 7 -25.43 -12.22 -8.21
C ALA A 7 -25.17 -11.82 -9.67
N ARG A 8 -25.52 -10.60 -10.07
CA ARG A 8 -25.34 -10.07 -11.44
C ARG A 8 -24.94 -8.60 -11.41
N CYS A 9 -24.25 -8.17 -12.46
CA CYS A 9 -23.86 -6.78 -12.66
C CYS A 9 -25.08 -5.90 -13.00
N GLU A 10 -25.26 -4.78 -12.30
CA GLU A 10 -26.39 -3.87 -12.54
C GLU A 10 -26.29 -3.06 -13.83
N ARG A 11 -25.12 -3.03 -14.49
CA ARG A 11 -24.94 -2.31 -15.76
C ARG A 11 -25.16 -3.20 -16.99
N CYS A 12 -24.60 -4.40 -16.99
CA CYS A 12 -24.63 -5.28 -18.17
C CYS A 12 -25.58 -6.48 -18.02
N GLU A 13 -25.99 -6.81 -16.78
CA GLU A 13 -26.91 -7.90 -16.39
C GLU A 13 -26.52 -9.33 -16.84
N THR A 14 -25.52 -9.43 -17.69
CA THR A 14 -25.07 -10.65 -18.36
C THR A 14 -23.99 -11.35 -17.54
N THR A 15 -23.10 -10.58 -16.92
CA THR A 15 -22.01 -11.12 -16.09
C THR A 15 -22.55 -11.60 -14.74
N ALA A 16 -22.37 -12.89 -14.46
CA ALA A 16 -22.61 -13.46 -13.14
C ALA A 16 -21.52 -13.02 -12.14
N LEU A 17 -21.92 -12.69 -10.92
CA LEU A 17 -21.08 -12.20 -9.84
C LEU A 17 -21.15 -13.17 -8.64
N PRO A 18 -20.40 -14.29 -8.67
CA PRO A 18 -20.42 -15.28 -7.59
C PRO A 18 -19.92 -14.63 -6.28
N PRO A 19 -20.38 -15.08 -5.09
CA PRO A 19 -20.11 -14.42 -3.79
C PRO A 19 -18.61 -14.18 -3.51
N ASP A 20 -17.76 -15.12 -3.93
CA ASP A 20 -16.31 -15.08 -3.80
C ASP A 20 -15.56 -14.58 -5.05
N GLY A 21 -16.31 -14.17 -6.08
CA GLY A 21 -15.75 -13.68 -7.34
C GLY A 21 -15.35 -12.21 -7.31
N PRO A 22 -14.59 -11.78 -8.33
CA PRO A 22 -14.25 -10.38 -8.51
C PRO A 22 -15.49 -9.57 -8.90
N ALA A 23 -15.79 -8.55 -8.10
CA ALA A 23 -16.84 -7.59 -8.34
C ALA A 23 -16.42 -6.24 -7.73
N ARG A 24 -17.08 -5.17 -8.17
CA ARG A 24 -16.95 -3.83 -7.61
C ARG A 24 -18.25 -3.46 -6.91
N ILE A 25 -18.15 -2.81 -5.75
CA ILE A 25 -19.31 -2.39 -4.95
C ILE A 25 -19.12 -0.94 -4.48
N CYS A 26 -20.22 -0.18 -4.33
CA CYS A 26 -20.22 1.13 -3.67
C CYS A 26 -20.81 1.04 -2.25
N SER A 27 -20.75 2.12 -1.48
CA SER A 27 -21.32 2.21 -0.12
C SER A 27 -22.83 2.01 -0.02
N TYR A 28 -23.55 2.15 -1.15
CA TYR A 28 -24.98 1.89 -1.28
C TYR A 28 -25.27 0.50 -1.89
N GLU A 29 -24.28 -0.38 -1.91
CA GLU A 29 -24.43 -1.78 -2.29
C GLU A 29 -24.77 -1.99 -3.79
N CYS A 30 -24.54 -0.98 -4.63
CA CYS A 30 -24.58 -1.15 -6.08
C CYS A 30 -23.41 -2.01 -6.53
N THR A 31 -23.66 -3.07 -7.30
CA THR A 31 -22.63 -4.06 -7.67
C THR A 31 -22.41 -4.15 -9.18
N PHE A 32 -21.15 -4.08 -9.59
CA PHE A 32 -20.73 -4.12 -10.99
C PHE A 32 -19.61 -5.15 -11.22
N CYS A 33 -19.50 -5.69 -12.44
CA CYS A 33 -18.33 -6.47 -12.82
C CYS A 33 -17.10 -5.57 -13.02
N GLU A 34 -15.90 -6.13 -12.97
CA GLU A 34 -14.65 -5.35 -13.10
C GLU A 34 -14.57 -4.54 -14.40
N ALA A 35 -15.02 -5.13 -15.52
CA ALA A 35 -15.06 -4.45 -16.81
C ALA A 35 -16.00 -3.24 -16.80
N CYS A 36 -17.18 -3.37 -16.18
CA CYS A 36 -18.10 -2.24 -16.04
C CYS A 36 -17.56 -1.18 -15.08
N GLY A 37 -16.97 -1.57 -13.95
CA GLY A 37 -16.33 -0.63 -13.03
C GLY A 37 -15.20 0.15 -13.69
N ALA A 38 -14.37 -0.52 -14.50
CA ALA A 38 -13.31 0.14 -15.28
C ALA A 38 -13.86 1.09 -16.33
N ALA A 39 -14.90 0.68 -17.08
CA ALA A 39 -15.55 1.54 -18.07
C ALA A 39 -16.23 2.77 -17.44
N LEU A 40 -16.63 2.68 -16.17
CA LEU A 40 -17.22 3.75 -15.38
C LEU A 40 -16.16 4.60 -14.63
N GLY A 41 -14.86 4.32 -14.82
CA GLY A 41 -13.79 5.07 -14.13
C GLY A 41 -13.76 4.84 -12.62
N GLN A 42 -14.23 3.68 -12.15
CA GLN A 42 -14.41 3.37 -10.73
C GLN A 42 -15.38 4.31 -10.00
N VAL A 43 -16.32 4.93 -10.72
CA VAL A 43 -17.38 5.77 -10.14
C VAL A 43 -18.74 5.11 -10.38
N CYS A 44 -19.56 5.01 -9.33
CA CYS A 44 -20.89 4.44 -9.44
C CYS A 44 -21.83 5.42 -10.18
N PRO A 45 -22.49 5.01 -11.28
CA PRO A 45 -23.41 5.89 -12.01
C PRO A 45 -24.71 6.17 -11.24
N ASN A 46 -25.05 5.34 -10.26
CA ASN A 46 -26.30 5.46 -9.50
C ASN A 46 -26.18 6.40 -8.29
N CYS A 47 -25.01 6.45 -7.64
CA CYS A 47 -24.80 7.23 -6.43
C CYS A 47 -23.64 8.25 -6.50
N GLY A 48 -22.83 8.22 -7.56
CA GLY A 48 -21.64 9.08 -7.70
C GLY A 48 -20.46 8.72 -6.78
N GLY A 49 -20.59 7.68 -5.95
CA GLY A 49 -19.54 7.22 -5.03
C GLY A 49 -18.48 6.34 -5.71
N GLU A 50 -17.41 6.05 -4.98
CA GLU A 50 -16.32 5.18 -5.45
C GLU A 50 -16.76 3.71 -5.54
N LEU A 51 -16.27 3.02 -6.58
CA LEU A 51 -16.38 1.58 -6.76
C LEU A 51 -15.12 0.88 -6.25
N VAL A 52 -15.24 0.26 -5.08
CA VAL A 52 -14.15 -0.50 -4.45
C VAL A 52 -14.30 -2.00 -4.72
N PRO A 53 -13.24 -2.82 -4.56
CA PRO A 53 -13.37 -4.28 -4.63
C PRO A 53 -14.42 -4.78 -3.64
N ARG A 54 -15.37 -5.60 -4.11
CA ARG A 54 -16.41 -6.18 -3.28
C ARG A 54 -15.75 -7.08 -2.22
N PRO A 55 -16.01 -6.89 -0.92
CA PRO A 55 -15.51 -7.78 0.12
C PRO A 55 -15.94 -9.23 -0.17
N ARG A 56 -14.96 -10.15 -0.20
CA ARG A 56 -15.21 -11.57 -0.38
C ARG A 56 -15.43 -12.22 0.97
N ARG A 57 -16.38 -13.15 1.07
CA ARG A 57 -16.55 -13.93 2.29
C ARG A 57 -15.37 -14.89 2.38
N ALA A 58 -14.47 -14.67 3.32
CA ALA A 58 -13.48 -15.70 3.59
C ALA A 58 -14.23 -17.03 3.90
N PRO A 59 -13.81 -18.18 3.34
CA PRO A 59 -14.26 -19.46 3.87
C PRO A 59 -13.93 -19.46 5.37
N ALA A 60 -14.82 -20.00 6.20
CA ALA A 60 -14.76 -19.94 7.66
C ALA A 60 -13.31 -20.04 8.18
N ALA A 61 -12.79 -18.91 8.64
CA ALA A 61 -11.48 -18.63 9.24
C ALA A 61 -10.34 -19.66 9.03
N THR A 62 -9.35 -19.28 8.23
CA THR A 62 -8.05 -18.92 8.82
C THR A 62 -7.75 -17.47 8.42
N ALA A 63 -8.05 -16.54 9.31
CA ALA A 63 -7.91 -15.12 9.05
C ALA A 63 -6.42 -14.73 8.97
N ALA A 64 -5.85 -14.73 7.76
CA ALA A 64 -4.58 -14.08 7.48
C ALA A 64 -4.87 -12.58 7.24
N VAL A 65 -4.74 -11.78 8.30
CA VAL A 65 -4.60 -10.32 8.18
C VAL A 65 -3.32 -10.06 7.37
N ALA A 66 -3.48 -9.61 6.12
CA ALA A 66 -2.39 -9.03 5.38
C ALA A 66 -2.01 -7.72 6.08
N ARG A 67 -0.86 -7.71 6.75
CA ARG A 67 -0.28 -6.46 7.25
C ARG A 67 0.10 -5.61 6.05
N ALA A 68 -0.66 -4.55 5.82
CA ALA A 68 -0.22 -3.46 4.95
C ALA A 68 1.11 -2.94 5.50
N GLY A 69 2.16 -3.08 4.70
CA GLY A 69 3.52 -2.70 5.05
C GLY A 69 3.61 -1.22 5.40
N ALA A 70 4.06 -0.93 6.62
CA ALA A 70 4.58 0.38 6.96
C ALA A 70 6.01 0.48 6.39
N ILE A 71 6.11 1.20 5.28
CA ILE A 71 7.23 2.09 4.90
C ILE A 71 8.40 2.14 5.90
N GLY A 72 9.53 1.54 5.52
CA GLY A 72 10.81 1.78 6.18
C GLY A 72 11.36 3.14 5.77
N VAL A 73 11.32 4.13 6.66
CA VAL A 73 12.15 5.32 6.52
C VAL A 73 13.56 4.96 6.96
N GLY A 74 14.49 4.92 6.01
CA GLY A 74 15.91 4.92 6.31
C GLY A 74 16.30 6.30 6.82
N GLU A 75 16.60 6.43 8.11
CA GLU A 75 17.32 7.59 8.62
C GLU A 75 18.82 7.32 8.58
N THR A 76 19.39 7.62 7.43
CA THR A 76 20.81 7.85 7.28
C THR A 76 21.26 8.92 8.26
N GLY A 77 22.26 8.61 9.09
CA GLY A 77 23.28 9.56 9.53
C GLY A 77 22.95 10.40 10.76
N ARG A 78 23.41 9.95 11.93
CA ARG A 78 23.74 10.87 13.04
C ARG A 78 25.08 10.55 13.70
N ALA A 79 26.08 11.27 13.18
CA ALA A 79 27.19 11.88 13.91
C ALA A 79 28.00 10.98 14.87
N LEU A 80 29.06 10.36 14.35
CA LEU A 80 30.26 10.07 15.14
C LEU A 80 31.06 11.36 15.26
N VAL A 81 30.79 12.14 16.32
CA VAL A 81 31.70 13.20 16.80
C VAL A 81 32.20 12.84 18.19
N HIS A 82 33.15 11.91 18.27
CA HIS A 82 34.11 11.93 19.36
C HIS A 82 35.46 12.32 18.77
N GLY A 83 35.66 13.64 18.69
CA GLY A 83 36.98 14.23 18.65
C GLY A 83 37.68 13.93 19.97
N LEU A 84 38.56 12.93 19.94
CA LEU A 84 39.53 12.68 20.98
C LEU A 84 40.81 13.37 20.54
N SER A 85 40.90 14.62 20.96
CA SER A 85 42.15 15.34 21.12
C SER A 85 43.06 14.53 22.02
N ASP A 86 44.21 14.11 21.52
CA ASP A 86 45.41 14.08 22.35
C ASP A 86 46.59 14.48 21.47
N GLY A 87 47.09 15.68 21.77
CA GLY A 87 48.34 16.18 21.24
C GLY A 87 49.44 15.91 22.27
N ALA A 88 50.44 15.16 21.86
CA ALA A 88 51.80 15.15 22.38
C ALA A 88 52.66 14.76 21.16
N GLY A 89 53.57 15.61 20.67
CA GLY A 89 54.96 15.68 21.17
C GLY A 89 55.75 14.49 20.60
N GLU A 90 56.84 14.58 19.84
CA GLU A 90 57.85 15.59 19.57
C GLU A 90 58.30 15.41 18.09
N ARG A 91 58.63 16.51 17.37
CA ARG A 91 59.43 16.42 16.14
C ARG A 91 60.86 16.83 16.48
N ALA A 92 61.67 15.81 16.71
CA ALA A 92 63.12 15.94 16.75
C ALA A 92 63.68 16.22 15.34
N ASP A 93 64.58 17.19 15.32
CA ASP A 93 65.75 17.45 14.48
C ASP A 93 66.04 16.66 13.19
N GLY A 94 66.55 17.42 12.21
CA GLY A 94 67.31 16.97 11.04
C GLY A 94 66.93 17.81 9.82
N HIS A 95 67.48 19.00 9.60
CA HIS A 95 68.85 19.30 9.14
C HIS A 95 69.35 18.38 8.02
N ALA A 96 69.22 18.85 6.78
CA ALA A 96 70.18 18.78 5.66
C ALA A 96 69.41 19.21 4.40
N ASP A 97 69.62 20.43 3.92
CA ASP A 97 70.72 20.84 3.03
C ASP A 97 70.27 20.85 1.56
N HIS A 98 70.61 21.95 0.94
CA HIS A 98 70.36 22.44 -0.42
C HIS A 98 71.17 21.58 -1.44
N PRO A 99 71.18 21.78 -2.78
CA PRO A 99 70.55 22.79 -3.64
C PRO A 99 69.35 22.37 -4.49
#